data_AF-A0A949UE23-F1
#
_entry.id   AF-A0A949UE23-F1
#
_cell.length_a   1.000
_cell.length_b   1.000
_cell.length_c   1.000
_cell.angle_alpha   90.00
_cell.angle_beta   90.00
_cell.angle_gamma   90.00
#
_symmetry.space_group_name_H-M   'P 1'
#
loop_
_entity.id
_entity.type
_entity.pdbx_description
1 polymer ?
#
loop_
_entity_poly.entity_id
_entity_poly.type
_entity_poly.pdbx_seq_one_letter_code
_entity_poly.pdbx_strand_id
1 'polypeptide(L)'
;MQRVVAIVVGVAVFATASTMMKNRQPGVQPANVSRHADAAYRDGLFLGQFDAKQGREPHFAIGRWSSDAQRELFRAGYKAGYERAGSSTEASE
;
A
#
# COMPACT_ATOMS: atom_id res chain seq x y z
N MET A 1 -31.21 24.44 -0.84
CA MET A 1 -30.58 24.16 0.47
C MET A 1 -31.15 22.85 1.01
N GLN A 2 -30.44 21.71 0.83
CA GLN A 2 -30.32 20.61 1.81
C GLN A 2 -29.58 19.44 1.16
N ARG A 3 -28.39 19.13 1.68
CA ARG A 3 -27.64 17.90 1.40
C ARG A 3 -27.95 16.92 2.53
N VAL A 4 -28.52 15.76 2.20
CA VAL A 4 -28.54 14.63 3.14
C VAL A 4 -28.22 13.38 2.33
N VAL A 5 -26.95 13.00 2.33
CA VAL A 5 -26.51 11.69 1.84
C VAL A 5 -26.16 10.88 3.09
N ALA A 6 -27.10 10.02 3.51
CA ALA A 6 -26.87 9.05 4.57
C ALA A 6 -26.15 7.84 3.97
N ILE A 7 -24.87 7.66 4.31
CA ILE A 7 -24.09 6.48 3.90
C ILE A 7 -24.19 5.47 5.04
N VAL A 8 -25.03 4.45 4.86
CA VAL A 8 -25.07 3.27 5.75
C VAL A 8 -23.92 2.36 5.37
N VAL A 9 -22.86 2.40 6.18
CA VAL A 9 -21.70 1.50 6.04
C VAL A 9 -22.04 0.18 6.74
N GLY A 10 -22.56 -0.79 5.99
CA GLY A 10 -22.67 -2.17 6.43
C GLY A 10 -21.37 -2.93 6.12
N VAL A 11 -20.48 -3.06 7.10
CA VAL A 11 -19.31 -3.94 6.99
C VAL A 11 -19.62 -5.25 7.70
N ALA A 12 -19.88 -6.28 6.93
CA ALA A 12 -19.82 -7.65 7.38
C ALA A 12 -19.07 -8.47 6.33
N VAL A 13 -17.80 -8.80 6.59
CA VAL A 13 -17.14 -9.89 5.87
C VAL A 13 -16.37 -10.74 6.88
N PHE A 14 -16.78 -12.01 6.88
CA PHE A 14 -16.41 -13.07 7.78
C PHE A 14 -14.90 -13.34 7.81
N ALA A 15 -14.36 -13.51 9.02
CA ALA A 15 -13.05 -14.09 9.23
C ALA A 15 -13.15 -15.62 9.13
N THR A 16 -12.46 -16.22 8.17
CA THR A 16 -12.07 -17.63 8.25
C THR A 16 -10.55 -17.71 8.21
N ALA A 17 -9.99 -17.97 9.38
CA ALA A 17 -8.62 -18.39 9.55
C ALA A 17 -8.47 -19.84 9.10
N SER A 18 -7.36 -20.19 8.42
CA SER A 18 -6.40 -21.21 8.93
C SER A 18 -5.28 -21.58 7.94
N THR A 19 -4.06 -21.54 8.49
CA THR A 19 -2.90 -22.44 8.28
C THR A 19 -2.21 -22.55 6.91
N MET A 20 -0.92 -22.20 6.85
CA MET A 20 0.18 -23.17 6.95
C MET A 20 1.57 -22.52 6.87
N MET A 21 2.47 -22.97 7.75
CA MET A 21 3.90 -22.66 7.79
C MET A 21 4.63 -23.12 6.52
N LYS A 22 5.64 -22.37 6.05
CA LYS A 22 6.83 -22.98 5.46
C LYS A 22 8.04 -22.04 5.53
N ASN A 23 9.00 -22.48 6.33
CA ASN A 23 10.41 -22.10 6.38
C ASN A 23 10.95 -21.73 4.97
N ARG A 24 11.49 -20.52 4.76
CA ARG A 24 12.22 -20.17 3.54
C ARG A 24 13.62 -19.66 3.88
N GLN A 25 14.62 -20.41 3.43
CA GLN A 25 16.05 -20.08 3.46
C GLN A 25 16.33 -18.72 2.81
N PRO A 26 17.31 -17.95 3.31
CA PRO A 26 17.73 -16.70 2.68
C PRO A 26 18.66 -17.03 1.50
N GLY A 27 18.07 -17.39 0.36
CA GLY A 27 18.77 -17.30 -0.92
C GLY A 27 18.84 -15.82 -1.31
N VAL A 28 20.04 -15.33 -1.63
CA VAL A 28 20.29 -13.97 -2.12
C VAL A 28 19.52 -13.78 -3.42
N GLN A 29 18.28 -13.31 -3.32
CA GLN A 29 17.50 -12.85 -4.47
C GLN A 29 17.90 -11.40 -4.76
N PRO A 30 18.05 -11.01 -6.03
CA PRO A 30 18.39 -9.64 -6.39
C PRO A 30 17.35 -8.71 -5.75
N ALA A 31 17.83 -7.85 -4.85
CA ALA A 31 17.02 -7.10 -3.89
C ALA A 31 16.00 -6.14 -4.54
N ASN A 32 16.07 -5.95 -5.86
CA ASN A 32 15.13 -5.17 -6.67
C ASN A 32 13.98 -6.04 -7.24
N VAL A 33 14.26 -7.22 -7.81
CA VAL A 33 13.24 -8.11 -8.39
C VAL A 33 12.36 -8.69 -7.29
N SER A 34 12.94 -9.02 -6.13
CA SER A 34 12.16 -9.46 -4.96
C SER A 34 11.18 -8.38 -4.51
N ARG A 35 11.62 -7.11 -4.50
CA ARG A 35 10.86 -6.00 -3.95
C ARG A 35 9.57 -5.71 -4.70
N HIS A 36 9.57 -5.79 -6.03
CA HIS A 36 8.37 -5.59 -6.84
C HIS A 36 7.39 -6.77 -6.75
N ALA A 37 7.88 -7.97 -6.43
CA ALA A 37 7.05 -9.14 -6.16
C ALA A 37 6.50 -9.16 -4.71
N ASP A 38 7.11 -8.39 -3.80
CA ASP A 38 6.67 -8.28 -2.41
C ASP A 38 5.33 -7.54 -2.29
N ALA A 39 4.35 -8.19 -1.67
CA ALA A 39 2.99 -7.66 -1.49
C ALA A 39 2.98 -6.29 -0.80
N ALA A 40 3.86 -6.09 0.20
CA ALA A 40 3.96 -4.85 0.94
C ALA A 40 4.36 -3.65 0.05
N TYR A 41 5.35 -3.85 -0.83
CA TYR A 41 5.81 -2.81 -1.73
C TYR A 41 4.72 -2.43 -2.74
N ARG A 42 4.03 -3.42 -3.34
CA ARG A 42 2.96 -3.15 -4.31
C ARG A 42 1.79 -2.40 -3.69
N ASP A 43 1.38 -2.81 -2.49
CA ASP A 43 0.29 -2.15 -1.77
C ASP A 43 0.67 -0.72 -1.39
N GLY A 44 1.92 -0.50 -0.97
CA GLY A 44 2.46 0.83 -0.76
C GLY A 44 2.40 1.66 -2.04
N LEU A 45 2.93 1.13 -3.14
CA LEU A 45 2.97 1.80 -4.45
C LEU A 45 1.59 2.24 -4.93
N PHE A 46 0.58 1.37 -4.78
CA PHE A 46 -0.80 1.69 -5.14
C PHE A 46 -1.38 2.79 -4.25
N LEU A 47 -1.24 2.66 -2.93
CA LEU A 47 -1.81 3.62 -1.99
C LEU A 47 -1.16 5.00 -2.14
N GLY A 48 0.16 5.06 -2.31
CA GLY A 48 0.88 6.33 -2.53
C GLY A 48 0.42 7.04 -3.80
N GLN A 49 0.25 6.31 -4.91
CA GLN A 49 -0.32 6.90 -6.14
C GLN A 49 -1.76 7.38 -5.93
N PHE A 50 -2.56 6.60 -5.21
CA PHE A 50 -3.95 6.96 -4.93
C PHE A 50 -4.03 8.25 -4.12
N ASP A 51 -3.29 8.33 -3.01
CA ASP A 51 -3.31 9.50 -2.12
C ASP A 51 -2.82 10.76 -2.84
N ALA A 52 -1.72 10.68 -3.60
CA ALA A 52 -1.22 11.79 -4.40
C ALA A 52 -2.26 12.27 -5.44
N LYS A 53 -2.91 11.35 -6.15
CA LYS A 53 -3.98 11.68 -7.12
C LYS A 53 -5.21 12.30 -6.46
N GLN A 54 -5.46 12.01 -5.18
CA GLN A 54 -6.55 12.58 -4.41
C GLN A 54 -6.16 13.87 -3.68
N GLY A 55 -4.91 14.32 -3.79
CA GLY A 55 -4.39 15.47 -3.05
C GLY A 55 -4.39 15.26 -1.53
N ARG A 56 -4.32 14.00 -1.08
CA ARG A 56 -4.28 13.65 0.34
C ARG A 56 -2.85 13.77 0.87
N GLU A 57 -2.75 14.23 2.10
CA GLU A 57 -1.46 14.25 2.81
C GLU A 57 -0.91 12.82 2.98
N PRO A 58 0.43 12.61 2.91
CA PRO A 58 1.04 11.31 3.09
C PRO A 58 0.62 10.60 4.39
N HIS A 59 -0.02 9.43 4.27
CA HIS A 59 -0.42 8.61 5.41
C HIS A 59 0.04 7.15 5.27
N PHE A 60 1.01 6.77 6.10
CA PHE A 60 1.62 5.44 6.07
C PHE A 60 0.83 4.44 6.91
N ALA A 61 -0.08 3.68 6.28
CA ALA A 61 -0.84 2.60 6.91
C ALA A 61 0.02 1.34 7.22
N ILE A 62 1.14 1.49 7.93
CA ILE A 62 2.12 0.44 8.19
C ILE A 62 1.64 -0.62 9.20
N GLY A 63 0.56 -0.36 9.93
CA GLY A 63 0.02 -1.24 10.98
C GLY A 63 -0.34 -2.64 10.48
N ARG A 64 -0.71 -2.77 9.20
CA ARG A 64 -1.08 -4.03 8.53
C ARG A 64 0.09 -5.01 8.37
N TRP A 65 1.33 -4.51 8.32
CA TRP A 65 2.51 -5.33 8.02
C TRP A 65 3.14 -5.83 9.31
N SER A 66 3.27 -7.15 9.44
CA SER A 66 3.64 -7.78 10.72
C SER A 66 5.14 -7.74 11.00
N SER A 67 6.00 -7.62 9.98
CA SER A 67 7.45 -7.52 10.15
C SER A 67 7.98 -6.14 9.76
N ASP A 68 9.07 -5.73 10.40
CA ASP A 68 9.75 -4.46 10.09
C ASP A 68 10.22 -4.40 8.65
N ALA A 69 10.66 -5.53 8.09
CA ALA A 69 11.00 -5.65 6.68
C ALA A 69 9.80 -5.31 5.79
N GLN A 70 8.61 -5.86 6.06
CA GLN A 70 7.40 -5.55 5.30
C GLN A 70 6.96 -4.09 5.48
N ARG A 71 7.07 -3.53 6.69
CA ARG A 71 6.77 -2.11 6.93
C ARG A 71 7.68 -1.20 6.11
N GLU A 72 8.97 -1.52 6.03
CA GLU A 72 9.93 -0.75 5.23
C GLU A 72 9.65 -0.86 3.73
N LEU A 73 9.37 -2.07 3.25
CA LEU A 73 8.96 -2.30 1.86
C LEU A 73 7.71 -1.52 1.49
N PHE A 74 6.72 -1.46 2.38
CA PHE A 74 5.52 -0.66 2.19
C PHE A 74 5.84 0.85 2.13
N ARG A 75 6.64 1.38 3.04
CA ARG A 75 7.05 2.79 3.01
C ARG A 75 7.77 3.15 1.71
N ALA A 76 8.69 2.29 1.27
CA ALA A 76 9.42 2.47 0.03
C ALA A 76 8.49 2.47 -1.20
N GLY A 77 7.52 1.55 -1.24
CA GLY A 77 6.49 1.53 -2.29
C GLY A 77 5.64 2.80 -2.27
N TYR A 78 5.13 3.18 -1.09
CA TYR A 78 4.30 4.37 -0.90
C TYR A 78 4.97 5.64 -1.40
N LYS A 79 6.21 5.89 -0.96
CA LYS A 79 6.99 7.05 -1.38
C LYS A 79 7.17 7.09 -2.89
N ALA A 80 7.56 5.97 -3.50
CA ALA A 80 7.75 5.88 -4.94
C ALA A 80 6.46 6.09 -5.75
N GLY A 81 5.31 5.69 -5.20
CA GLY A 81 4.00 5.90 -5.82
C GLY A 81 3.54 7.34 -5.73
N TYR A 82 3.70 7.95 -4.55
CA TYR A 82 3.30 9.33 -4.28
C TYR A 82 4.10 10.32 -5.14
N GLU A 83 5.42 10.19 -5.18
CA GLU A 83 6.31 11.04 -5.99
C GLU A 83 6.01 10.92 -7.49
N ARG A 84 5.83 9.69 -8.00
CA ARG A 84 5.53 9.45 -9.41
C ARG A 84 4.21 10.10 -9.84
N ALA A 85 3.20 10.08 -8.99
CA ALA A 85 1.92 10.72 -9.27
C ALA A 85 2.04 12.25 -9.24
N GLY A 86 2.76 12.82 -8.26
CA GLY A 86 3.03 14.26 -8.22
C GLY A 86 3.73 14.78 -9.49
N SER A 87 4.80 14.09 -9.92
CA SER A 87 5.51 14.45 -11.16
C SER A 87 4.66 14.31 -12.43
N SER A 88 3.64 13.43 -12.41
CA SER A 88 2.75 13.27 -13.56
C SER A 88 1.70 14.38 -13.65
N THR A 89 1.29 14.94 -12.51
CA THR A 89 0.38 16.09 -12.47
C THR A 89 1.09 17.35 -12.97
N GLU A 90 2.33 17.59 -12.54
CA GLU A 90 3.15 18.73 -13.00
C GLU A 90 3.42 18.72 -14.52
N ALA A 91 3.48 17.54 -15.14
CA ALA A 91 3.72 17.41 -16.58
C ALA A 91 2.46 17.59 -17.45
N SER A 92 1.27 17.75 -16.84
CA SER A 92 -0.02 17.81 -17.52
C SER A 92 -0.65 19.21 -17.55
N GLU A 93 0.05 20.23 -17.04
CA GLU A 93 -0.29 21.66 -17.06
C GLU A 93 0.57 22.42 -18.06
#